data_AF-A0A9E2HAU4-F1
#
_entry.id   AF-A0A9E2HAU4-F1
#
_cell.length_a   1.000
_cell.length_b   1.000
_cell.length_c   1.000
_cell.angle_alpha   90.00
_cell.angle_beta   90.00
_cell.angle_gamma   90.00
#
_symmetry.space_group_name_H-M   'P 1'
#
loop_
_entity.id
_entity.type
_entity.pdbx_description
1 polymer ?
#
loop_
_entity_poly.entity_id
_entity_poly.type
_entity_poly.pdbx_seq_one_letter_code
_entity_poly.pdbx_strand_id
1 'polypeptide(L)'
;MESLTKKLTDIVSREVLQFELVLQLMADQQNYLVANDLENLNRVVKEQEEAILKVRELEKSRLLIIDEISDVTDDDSENLTLTQIAKKLALPQAEKLQRLQKTLLDLHEKITRARSRNEFLIKKSMEHI
;
A
#
# COMPACT_ATOMS: atom_id res chain seq x y z
N MET A 1 -2.33 -24.92 3.94
CA MET A 1 -1.46 -24.06 3.10
C MET A 1 -2.20 -23.37 1.94
N GLU A 2 -2.90 -24.08 1.05
CA GLU A 2 -3.55 -23.45 -0.13
C GLU A 2 -4.61 -22.39 0.23
N SER A 3 -5.40 -22.63 1.28
CA SER A 3 -6.38 -21.65 1.78
C SER A 3 -5.72 -20.35 2.30
N LEU A 4 -4.62 -20.48 3.05
CA LEU A 4 -3.88 -19.34 3.61
C LEU A 4 -3.24 -18.48 2.52
N THR A 5 -2.67 -19.11 1.50
CA THR A 5 -2.00 -18.42 0.38
C THR A 5 -3.00 -17.72 -0.55
N LYS A 6 -4.22 -18.27 -0.71
CA LYS A 6 -5.34 -17.58 -1.34
C LYS A 6 -5.77 -16.34 -0.55
N LYS A 7 -5.93 -16.45 0.77
CA LYS A 7 -6.22 -15.30 1.65
C LYS A 7 -5.12 -14.24 1.57
N LEU A 8 -3.86 -14.63 1.63
CA LEU A 8 -2.71 -13.74 1.49
C LEU A 8 -2.78 -12.98 0.15
N THR A 9 -3.01 -13.70 -0.95
CA THR A 9 -3.13 -13.09 -2.29
C THR A 9 -4.27 -12.08 -2.35
N ASP A 10 -5.41 -12.37 -1.72
CA ASP A 10 -6.54 -11.44 -1.64
C ASP A 10 -6.21 -10.19 -0.81
N ILE A 11 -5.59 -10.35 0.37
CA ILE A 11 -5.13 -9.22 1.20
C ILE A 11 -4.18 -8.33 0.42
N VAL A 12 -3.14 -8.91 -0.20
CA VAL A 12 -2.15 -8.18 -0.99
C VAL A 12 -2.80 -7.49 -2.19
N SER A 13 -3.82 -8.09 -2.82
CA SER A 13 -4.59 -7.45 -3.90
C SER A 13 -5.35 -6.23 -3.39
N ARG A 14 -5.95 -6.31 -2.21
CA ARG A 14 -6.65 -5.17 -1.58
C ARG A 14 -5.68 -4.08 -1.15
N GLU A 15 -4.48 -4.44 -0.68
CA GLU A 15 -3.41 -3.48 -0.41
C GLU A 15 -3.06 -2.70 -1.67
N VAL A 16 -2.87 -3.36 -2.81
CA VAL A 16 -2.59 -2.68 -4.10
C VAL A 16 -3.66 -1.63 -4.39
N LEU A 17 -4.94 -1.99 -4.30
CA LEU A 17 -6.05 -1.05 -4.56
C LEU A 17 -6.05 0.14 -3.58
N GLN A 18 -5.75 -0.10 -2.30
CA GLN A 18 -5.68 0.98 -1.31
C GLN A 18 -4.47 1.90 -1.56
N PHE A 19 -3.32 1.36 -1.95
CA PHE A 19 -2.15 2.15 -2.31
C PHE A 19 -2.39 2.99 -3.57
N GLU A 20 -3.08 2.44 -4.57
CA GLU A 20 -3.51 3.19 -5.76
C GLU A 20 -4.46 4.34 -5.37
N LEU A 21 -5.42 4.10 -4.48
CA LEU A 21 -6.30 5.13 -3.95
C LEU A 21 -5.51 6.24 -3.23
N VAL A 22 -4.58 5.88 -2.35
CA VAL A 22 -3.72 6.87 -1.66
C VAL A 22 -2.97 7.71 -2.68
N LEU A 23 -2.36 7.08 -3.70
CA LEU A 23 -1.63 7.81 -4.74
C LEU A 23 -2.54 8.78 -5.52
N GLN A 24 -3.76 8.36 -5.84
CA GLN A 24 -4.75 9.22 -6.50
C GLN A 24 -5.11 10.42 -5.61
N LEU A 25 -5.40 10.19 -4.34
CA LEU A 25 -5.72 11.27 -3.39
C LEU A 25 -4.55 12.24 -3.20
N MET A 26 -3.30 11.78 -3.31
CA MET A 26 -2.13 12.66 -3.27
C MET A 26 -2.01 13.53 -4.53
N ALA A 27 -2.36 12.99 -5.70
CA ALA A 27 -2.43 13.77 -6.93
C ALA A 27 -3.55 14.83 -6.85
N ASP A 28 -4.70 14.46 -6.31
CA ASP A 28 -5.82 15.39 -6.11
C ASP A 28 -5.46 16.51 -5.12
N GLN A 29 -4.78 16.17 -4.01
CA GLN A 29 -4.22 17.16 -3.09
C GLN A 29 -3.29 18.15 -3.80
N GLN A 30 -2.43 17.65 -4.69
CA GLN A 30 -1.54 18.51 -5.49
C GLN A 30 -2.35 19.48 -6.36
N ASN A 31 -3.41 19.00 -7.01
CA ASN A 31 -4.27 19.81 -7.88
C ASN A 31 -5.01 20.90 -7.08
N TYR A 32 -5.59 20.55 -5.91
CA TYR A 32 -6.29 21.51 -5.06
C TYR A 32 -5.35 22.54 -4.43
N LEU A 33 -4.11 22.16 -4.08
CA LEU A 33 -3.08 23.11 -3.63
C LEU A 33 -2.75 24.14 -4.72
N VAL A 34 -2.56 23.70 -5.96
CA VAL A 34 -2.25 24.61 -7.09
C VAL A 34 -3.45 25.51 -7.41
N ALA A 35 -4.68 24.99 -7.29
CA ALA A 35 -5.91 25.75 -7.50
C ALA A 35 -6.29 26.67 -6.32
N ASN A 36 -5.58 26.59 -5.20
CA ASN A 36 -5.93 27.27 -3.94
C ASN A 36 -7.36 26.93 -3.44
N ASP A 37 -7.81 25.70 -3.71
CA ASP A 37 -9.13 25.21 -3.31
C ASP A 37 -9.06 24.57 -1.91
N LEU A 38 -9.19 25.41 -0.88
CA LEU A 38 -9.06 25.00 0.51
C LEU A 38 -10.18 24.05 0.97
N GLU A 39 -11.36 24.09 0.35
CA GLU A 39 -12.48 23.23 0.72
C GLU A 39 -12.18 21.79 0.29
N ASN A 40 -11.87 21.58 -0.99
CA ASN A 40 -11.51 20.26 -1.49
C ASN A 40 -10.18 19.76 -0.93
N LEU A 41 -9.25 20.66 -0.62
CA LEU A 41 -8.00 20.30 0.07
C LEU A 41 -8.28 19.67 1.45
N ASN A 42 -9.17 20.26 2.25
CA ASN A 42 -9.52 19.69 3.55
C ASN A 42 -10.24 18.34 3.42
N ARG A 43 -11.09 18.19 2.40
CA ARG A 43 -11.78 16.93 2.13
C ARG A 43 -10.82 15.81 1.74
N VAL A 44 -9.93 16.08 0.78
CA VAL A 44 -8.98 15.06 0.30
C VAL A 44 -8.00 14.62 1.39
N VAL A 45 -7.59 15.52 2.30
CA VAL A 45 -6.73 15.16 3.44
C VAL A 45 -7.43 14.17 4.37
N LYS A 46 -8.72 14.35 4.67
CA LYS A 46 -9.49 13.39 5.47
C LYS A 46 -9.62 12.03 4.77
N GLU A 47 -9.89 12.04 3.46
CA GLU A 47 -9.96 10.81 2.66
C GLU A 47 -8.60 10.07 2.66
N GLN A 48 -7.48 10.80 2.64
CA GLN A 48 -6.14 10.21 2.77
C GLN A 48 -5.93 9.55 4.14
N GLU A 49 -6.33 10.21 5.23
CA GLU A 49 -6.22 9.64 6.58
C GLU A 49 -6.99 8.31 6.70
N GLU A 50 -8.22 8.27 6.19
CA GLU A 50 -9.03 7.04 6.17
C GLU A 50 -8.38 5.93 5.31
N ALA A 51 -7.85 6.28 4.14
CA ALA A 51 -7.17 5.32 3.27
C ALA A 51 -5.90 4.75 3.93
N ILE A 52 -5.13 5.60 4.64
CA ILE A 52 -3.93 5.17 5.38
C ILE A 52 -4.30 4.22 6.53
N LEU A 53 -5.41 4.47 7.23
CA LEU A 53 -5.90 3.56 8.27
C LEU A 53 -6.21 2.17 7.68
N LYS A 54 -6.92 2.12 6.54
CA LYS A 54 -7.23 0.87 5.84
C LYS A 54 -5.97 0.12 5.39
N VAL A 55 -4.96 0.84 4.89
CA VAL A 55 -3.65 0.26 4.55
C VAL A 55 -3.02 -0.41 5.77
N ARG A 56 -3.04 0.25 6.93
CA ARG A 56 -2.47 -0.31 8.18
C ARG A 56 -3.22 -1.56 8.66
N GLU A 57 -4.54 -1.59 8.52
CA GLU A 57 -5.35 -2.76 8.87
C GLU A 57 -5.07 -3.96 7.95
N LEU A 58 -4.90 -3.71 6.65
CA LEU A 58 -4.53 -4.74 5.68
C LEU A 58 -3.11 -5.26 5.94
N GLU A 59 -2.15 -4.38 6.24
CA GLU A 59 -0.78 -4.76 6.60
C GLU A 59 -0.78 -5.68 7.83
N LYS A 60 -1.53 -5.31 8.88
CA LYS A 60 -1.66 -6.15 10.07
C LYS A 60 -2.26 -7.51 9.73
N SER A 61 -3.28 -7.54 8.88
CA SER A 61 -3.91 -8.79 8.42
C SER A 61 -2.93 -9.64 7.61
N ARG A 62 -2.09 -9.01 6.78
CA ARG A 62 -1.05 -9.69 6.02
C ARG A 62 -0.03 -10.34 6.93
N LEU A 63 0.48 -9.61 7.92
CA LEU A 63 1.46 -10.14 8.89
C LEU A 63 0.90 -11.33 9.66
N LEU A 64 -0.35 -11.28 10.10
CA LEU A 64 -1.01 -12.41 10.77
C LEU A 64 -1.11 -13.64 9.86
N ILE A 65 -1.45 -13.47 8.57
CA ILE A 65 -1.50 -14.60 7.64
C ILE A 65 -0.10 -15.13 7.31
N ILE A 66 0.93 -14.28 7.27
CA ILE A 66 2.32 -14.73 7.10
C ILE A 66 2.74 -15.60 8.30
N ASP A 67 2.39 -15.18 9.52
CA ASP A 67 2.65 -15.92 10.76
C ASP A 67 1.97 -17.31 10.75
N GLU A 68 0.69 -17.36 10.36
CA GLU A 68 -0.04 -18.63 10.15
C GLU A 68 0.60 -19.51 9.06
N ILE A 69 1.22 -18.91 8.04
CA ILE A 69 1.90 -19.68 6.99
C ILE A 69 3.21 -20.26 7.52
N SER A 70 4.03 -19.48 8.23
CA SER A 70 5.28 -19.95 8.85
C SER A 70 5.06 -21.13 9.78
N ASP A 71 4.02 -21.08 10.62
CA ASP A 71 3.67 -22.18 11.53
C ASP A 71 3.41 -23.50 10.79
N VAL A 72 2.80 -23.41 9.60
CA VAL A 72 2.46 -24.58 8.78
C VAL A 72 3.63 -25.04 7.92
N THR A 73 4.59 -24.17 7.63
CA THR A 73 5.75 -24.48 6.79
C THR A 73 7.03 -24.77 7.55
N ASP A 74 7.02 -24.65 8.89
CA ASP A 74 8.19 -24.75 9.76
C ASP A 74 9.30 -23.78 9.33
N ASP A 75 8.90 -22.60 8.81
CA ASP A 75 9.81 -21.51 8.48
C ASP A 75 9.75 -20.44 9.58
N ASP A 76 10.83 -19.67 9.73
CA ASP A 76 10.85 -18.51 10.61
C ASP A 76 10.02 -17.35 10.04
N SER A 77 8.99 -16.92 10.78
CA SER A 77 8.04 -15.88 10.37
C SER A 77 8.70 -14.51 10.18
N GLU A 78 9.75 -14.20 10.95
CA GLU A 78 10.49 -12.94 10.84
C GLU A 78 11.23 -12.80 9.50
N ASN A 79 11.56 -13.94 8.89
CA ASN A 79 12.32 -14.01 7.65
C ASN A 79 11.47 -14.43 6.44
N LEU A 80 10.16 -14.61 6.60
CA LEU A 80 9.27 -15.12 5.56
C LEU A 80 8.66 -14.00 4.72
N THR A 81 9.28 -13.72 3.56
CA THR A 81 8.80 -12.71 2.60
C THR A 81 7.78 -13.27 1.61
N LEU A 82 6.99 -12.37 1.00
CA LEU A 82 6.10 -12.72 -0.13
C LEU A 82 6.84 -13.43 -1.27
N THR A 83 8.12 -13.09 -1.51
CA THR A 83 8.96 -13.77 -2.51
C THR A 83 9.23 -15.22 -2.13
N GLN A 84 9.59 -15.48 -0.86
CA GLN A 84 9.83 -16.84 -0.38
C GLN A 84 8.55 -17.66 -0.38
N ILE A 85 7.41 -17.07 0.02
CA ILE A 85 6.11 -17.73 -0.04
C ILE A 85 5.78 -18.09 -1.49
N ALA A 86 5.94 -17.15 -2.44
CA ALA A 86 5.65 -17.40 -3.85
C ALA A 86 6.50 -18.54 -4.45
N LYS A 87 7.75 -18.70 -4.03
CA LYS A 87 8.62 -19.82 -4.46
C LYS A 87 8.09 -21.20 -4.04
N LYS A 88 7.26 -21.26 -3.00
CA LYS A 88 6.64 -22.48 -2.49
C LYS A 88 5.26 -22.77 -3.11
N LEU A 89 4.75 -21.89 -3.98
CA LEU A 89 3.45 -22.05 -4.64
C LEU A 89 3.61 -22.67 -6.03
N ALA A 90 2.59 -23.40 -6.46
CA ALA A 90 2.45 -23.81 -7.85
C ALA A 90 2.05 -22.62 -8.75
N LEU A 91 2.42 -22.69 -10.02
CA LEU A 91 1.83 -21.82 -11.04
C LEU A 91 0.33 -22.11 -11.17
N PRO A 92 -0.55 -21.11 -11.36
CA PRO A 92 -0.27 -19.69 -11.62
C PRO A 92 -0.24 -18.79 -10.36
N GLN A 93 -0.40 -19.36 -9.17
CA GLN A 93 -0.52 -18.58 -7.92
C GLN A 93 0.79 -17.86 -7.57
N ALA A 94 1.93 -18.54 -7.74
CA ALA A 94 3.26 -17.95 -7.53
C ALA A 94 3.44 -16.66 -8.34
N GLU A 95 3.13 -16.71 -9.63
CA GLU A 95 3.24 -15.56 -10.54
C GLU A 95 2.32 -14.41 -10.13
N LYS A 96 1.08 -14.71 -9.74
CA LYS A 96 0.14 -13.68 -9.29
C LYS A 96 0.67 -12.95 -8.06
N LEU A 97 1.17 -13.69 -7.07
CA LEU A 97 1.70 -13.10 -5.84
C LEU A 97 2.95 -12.26 -6.12
N GLN A 98 3.85 -12.72 -6.99
CA GLN A 98 5.04 -11.96 -7.42
C GLN A 98 4.67 -10.67 -8.15
N ARG A 99 3.68 -10.70 -9.05
CA ARG A 99 3.18 -9.50 -9.74
C ARG A 99 2.60 -8.48 -8.76
N LEU A 100 1.80 -8.93 -7.81
CA LEU A 100 1.21 -8.06 -6.78
C LEU A 100 2.29 -7.45 -5.89
N GLN A 101 3.26 -8.25 -5.43
CA GLN A 101 4.40 -7.75 -4.64
C GLN A 101 5.18 -6.67 -5.39
N LYS A 102 5.51 -6.91 -6.67
CA LYS A 102 6.21 -5.91 -7.49
C LYS A 102 5.40 -4.62 -7.63
N THR A 103 4.08 -4.75 -7.79
CA THR A 103 3.16 -3.61 -7.87
C THR A 103 3.14 -2.82 -6.57
N LEU A 104 3.08 -3.48 -5.41
CA LEU A 104 3.15 -2.82 -4.10
C LEU A 104 4.45 -2.04 -3.90
N LEU A 105 5.60 -2.61 -4.29
CA LEU A 105 6.88 -1.93 -4.17
C LEU A 105 6.94 -0.67 -5.04
N ASP A 106 6.49 -0.76 -6.30
CA ASP A 106 6.43 0.40 -7.21
C ASP A 106 5.46 1.48 -6.70
N LEU A 107 4.30 1.08 -6.17
CA LEU A 107 3.34 2.01 -5.57
C LEU A 107 3.93 2.70 -4.34
N HIS A 108 4.67 1.97 -3.50
CA HIS A 108 5.32 2.56 -2.33
C HIS A 108 6.35 3.64 -2.72
N GLU A 109 7.16 3.39 -3.75
CA GLU A 109 8.08 4.40 -4.28
C GLU A 109 7.33 5.62 -4.84
N LYS A 110 6.24 5.40 -5.58
CA LYS A 110 5.42 6.48 -6.14
C LYS A 110 4.79 7.35 -5.06
N ILE A 111 4.22 6.74 -4.01
CA ILE A 111 3.66 7.44 -2.85
C ILE A 111 4.74 8.26 -2.14
N THR A 112 5.93 7.69 -1.94
CA THR A 112 7.06 8.40 -1.31
C THR A 112 7.44 9.65 -2.11
N ARG A 113 7.55 9.53 -3.44
CA ARG A 113 7.83 10.68 -4.33
C ARG A 113 6.70 11.72 -4.31
N ALA A 114 5.44 11.29 -4.35
CA ALA A 114 4.28 12.18 -4.29
C ALA A 114 4.25 12.95 -2.96
N ARG A 115 4.56 12.27 -1.85
CA ARG A 115 4.64 12.87 -0.51
C ARG A 115 5.66 14.01 -0.47
N SER A 116 6.89 13.76 -0.90
CA SER A 116 7.94 14.78 -0.89
C SER A 116 7.57 15.99 -1.76
N ARG A 117 6.87 15.77 -2.88
CA ARG A 117 6.39 16.86 -3.74
C ARG A 117 5.29 17.69 -3.07
N ASN A 118 4.30 17.04 -2.45
CA ASN A 118 3.22 17.75 -1.77
C ASN A 118 3.75 18.52 -0.54
N GLU A 119 4.67 17.93 0.23
CA GLU A 119 5.34 18.61 1.35
C GLU A 119 6.11 19.86 0.88
N PHE A 120 6.78 19.80 -0.28
CA PHE A 120 7.45 20.95 -0.86
C PHE A 120 6.48 22.06 -1.28
N LEU A 121 5.37 21.71 -1.96
CA LEU A 121 4.36 22.67 -2.38
C LEU A 121 3.68 23.37 -1.20
N ILE A 122 3.36 22.63 -0.15
CA ILE A 122 2.76 23.16 1.08
C ILE A 122 3.72 24.16 1.75
N LYS A 123 5.01 23.83 1.85
CA LYS A 123 6.02 24.75 2.38
C LYS A 123 6.09 26.04 1.57
N LYS A 124 6.15 25.92 0.23
CA LYS A 124 6.18 27.08 -0.66
C LYS A 124 4.91 27.95 -0.54
N SER A 125 3.72 27.35 -0.40
CA SER A 125 2.49 28.13 -0.21
C SER A 125 2.48 28.92 1.11
N MET A 126 3.18 28.44 2.15
CA MET A 126 3.30 29.16 3.42
C MET A 126 4.36 30.27 3.39
N GLU A 127 5.38 30.19 2.53
CA GLU A 127 6.39 31.25 2.35
C GLU A 127 5.81 32.51 1.65
N HIS A 128 4.66 32.39 1.00
CA HIS A 128 3.99 33.48 0.28
C HIS A 128 2.83 34.12 1.08
N ILE A 129 2.71 33.82 2.38
CA ILE A 129 1.76 34.43 3.35
C ILE A 129 2.54 35.32 4.32
#